data_AF-A0A926VUR0-F1
#
_entry.id   AF-A0A926VUR0-F1
#
_cell.length_a   1.000
_cell.length_b   1.000
_cell.length_c   1.000
_cell.angle_alpha   90.00
_cell.angle_beta   90.00
_cell.angle_gamma   90.00
#
_symmetry.space_group_name_H-M   'P 1'
#
loop_
_entity.id
_entity.type
_entity.pdbx_description
1 polymer ?
#
loop_
_entity_poly.entity_id
_entity_poly.type
_entity_poly.pdbx_seq_one_letter_code
_entity_poly.pdbx_strand_id
1 'polypeptide(L)'
;MPQLKLTDDELIDIVMNFSAARMKPYLSAANSNHGNAIRICQINTQLCEALYPSLHTLEIVLRNRINNVLLVEHGNDWLCNEKIKLDSYEHETVNAVLKKCNHNFNHLIPELNFGFWKSLIEKKYYEITIWRPFCKQIFKYAKSYELNIKQIRPKIKSIHWLRNRNFHHEPIWNYLQLDNIHRTYPTNNICATKLKLIEN
;
A
#
# COMPACT_ATOMS: atom_id res chain seq x y z
N MET A 1 -13.97 19.26 15.16
CA MET A 1 -14.47 19.46 13.79
C MET A 1 -15.76 20.24 13.87
N PRO A 2 -15.92 21.34 13.09
CA PRO A 2 -17.17 22.09 13.06
C PRO A 2 -18.32 21.17 12.60
N GLN A 3 -19.47 21.27 13.27
CA GLN A 3 -20.70 20.61 12.82
C GLN A 3 -21.07 21.19 11.45
N LEU A 4 -21.19 20.33 10.44
CA LEU A 4 -21.78 20.68 9.15
C LEU A 4 -23.21 21.15 9.42
N LYS A 5 -23.48 22.45 9.28
CA LYS A 5 -24.83 23.00 9.25
C LYS A 5 -25.44 22.74 7.87
N LEU A 6 -25.67 21.47 7.57
CA LEU A 6 -26.37 21.03 6.37
C LEU A 6 -27.75 20.53 6.78
N THR A 7 -28.73 20.81 5.93
CA THR A 7 -30.08 20.24 6.00
C THR A 7 -30.06 18.76 5.62
N ASP A 8 -31.09 18.02 6.01
CA ASP A 8 -31.18 16.59 5.69
C ASP A 8 -31.24 16.34 4.17
N ASP A 9 -31.92 17.20 3.42
CA ASP A 9 -32.00 17.12 1.96
C ASP A 9 -30.62 17.30 1.30
N GLU A 10 -29.80 18.24 1.79
CA GLU A 10 -28.44 18.45 1.31
C GLU A 10 -27.53 17.24 1.62
N LEU A 11 -27.70 16.60 2.78
CA LEU A 11 -26.93 15.40 3.13
C LEU A 11 -27.29 14.20 2.24
N ILE A 12 -28.56 14.05 1.90
CA ILE A 12 -29.05 13.03 0.97
C ILE A 12 -28.48 13.27 -0.43
N ASP A 13 -28.56 14.50 -0.93
CA ASP A 13 -28.02 14.86 -2.25
C ASP A 13 -26.52 14.59 -2.36
N ILE A 14 -25.74 14.96 -1.33
CA ILE A 14 -24.31 14.63 -1.26
C ILE A 14 -24.08 13.13 -1.35
N VAL A 15 -24.79 12.32 -0.55
CA VAL A 15 -24.62 10.86 -0.54
C VAL A 15 -24.94 10.24 -1.92
N MET A 16 -25.96 10.76 -2.60
CA MET A 16 -26.36 10.27 -3.92
C MET A 16 -25.32 10.60 -5.00
N ASN A 17 -24.62 11.73 -4.88
CA ASN A 17 -23.53 12.10 -5.78
C ASN A 17 -22.25 11.25 -5.58
N PHE A 18 -21.99 10.76 -4.37
CA PHE A 18 -20.87 9.85 -4.07
C PHE A 18 -21.14 8.39 -4.45
N SER A 19 -21.87 8.09 -5.52
CA SER A 19 -22.29 6.74 -5.99
C SER A 19 -22.79 5.76 -4.91
N ALA A 20 -23.99 5.19 -5.11
CA ALA A 20 -24.61 4.28 -4.14
C ALA A 20 -23.68 3.12 -3.69
N ALA A 21 -22.85 2.58 -4.59
CA ALA A 21 -21.90 1.52 -4.27
C ALA A 21 -20.80 1.95 -3.31
N ARG A 22 -20.26 3.18 -3.45
CA ARG A 22 -19.22 3.71 -2.57
C ARG A 22 -19.81 4.07 -1.20
N MET A 23 -21.02 4.62 -1.15
CA MET A 23 -21.65 5.04 0.12
C MET A 23 -22.25 3.90 0.93
N LYS A 24 -22.63 2.78 0.30
CA LYS A 24 -23.21 1.59 0.96
C LYS A 24 -22.50 1.13 2.26
N PRO A 25 -21.17 0.93 2.30
CA PRO A 25 -20.49 0.50 3.52
C PRO A 25 -20.60 1.53 4.66
N TYR A 26 -20.62 2.82 4.34
CA TYR A 26 -20.75 3.90 5.31
C TYR A 26 -22.19 4.00 5.85
N LEU A 27 -23.18 3.92 4.98
CA LEU A 27 -24.60 3.91 5.35
C LEU A 27 -24.93 2.69 6.23
N SER A 28 -24.39 1.53 5.89
CA SER A 28 -24.55 0.32 6.71
C SER A 28 -23.95 0.48 8.11
N ALA A 29 -22.79 1.13 8.23
CA ALA A 29 -22.15 1.39 9.52
C ALA A 29 -22.87 2.50 10.32
N ALA A 30 -23.59 3.39 9.63
CA ALA A 30 -24.29 4.53 10.22
C ALA A 30 -25.78 4.26 10.51
N ASN A 31 -26.27 3.01 10.38
CA ASN A 31 -27.69 2.67 10.47
C ASN A 31 -28.58 3.57 9.57
N SER A 32 -28.15 3.77 8.33
CA SER A 32 -28.81 4.63 7.32
C SER A 32 -28.89 6.12 7.67
N ASN A 33 -28.18 6.59 8.70
CA ASN A 33 -28.05 8.03 8.97
C ASN A 33 -27.03 8.66 8.01
N HIS A 34 -27.51 9.52 7.11
CA HIS A 34 -26.71 10.16 6.06
C HIS A 34 -25.57 11.04 6.60
N GLY A 35 -25.83 11.86 7.63
CA GLY A 35 -24.81 12.72 8.25
C GLY A 35 -23.68 11.91 8.89
N ASN A 36 -24.01 10.84 9.61
CA ASN A 36 -23.02 9.92 10.18
C ASN A 36 -22.26 9.15 9.09
N ALA A 37 -22.93 8.72 8.02
CA ALA A 37 -22.27 8.05 6.90
C ALA A 37 -21.23 8.95 6.21
N ILE A 38 -21.57 10.22 5.98
CA ILE A 38 -20.63 11.24 5.46
C ILE A 38 -19.45 11.41 6.42
N ARG A 39 -19.71 11.49 7.73
CA ARG A 39 -18.65 11.62 8.74
C ARG A 39 -17.68 10.43 8.75
N ILE A 40 -18.18 9.20 8.65
CA ILE A 40 -17.33 7.99 8.55
C ILE A 40 -16.53 8.03 7.23
N CYS A 41 -17.12 8.50 6.14
CA CYS A 41 -16.43 8.71 4.85
C CYS A 41 -15.28 9.71 4.94
N GLN A 42 -15.49 10.83 5.64
CA GLN A 42 -14.45 11.81 5.91
C GLN A 42 -13.33 11.23 6.79
N ILE A 43 -13.67 10.48 7.84
CA ILE A 43 -12.68 9.79 8.69
C ILE A 43 -11.87 8.79 7.87
N ASN A 44 -12.52 7.99 7.00
CA ASN A 44 -11.80 7.05 6.13
C ASN A 44 -10.81 7.77 5.21
N THR A 45 -11.22 8.91 4.64
CA THR A 45 -10.36 9.70 3.76
C THR A 45 -9.12 10.20 4.51
N GLN A 46 -9.31 10.75 5.71
CA GLN A 46 -8.20 11.20 6.57
C GLN A 46 -7.26 10.06 6.98
N LEU A 47 -7.81 8.86 7.23
CA LEU A 47 -6.99 7.67 7.49
C LEU A 47 -6.15 7.30 6.27
N CYS A 48 -6.74 7.35 5.08
CA CYS A 48 -6.02 7.06 3.84
C CYS A 48 -4.89 8.07 3.58
N GLU A 49 -5.15 9.35 3.84
CA GLU A 49 -4.15 10.43 3.75
C GLU A 49 -3.00 10.22 4.74
N ALA A 50 -3.30 9.83 5.99
CA ALA A 50 -2.30 9.60 7.01
C ALA A 50 -1.39 8.41 6.71
N LEU A 51 -1.91 7.37 6.07
CA LEU A 51 -1.16 6.15 5.70
C LEU A 51 -0.38 6.28 4.39
N TYR A 52 -0.82 7.18 3.50
CA TYR A 52 -0.25 7.32 2.16
C TYR A 52 1.28 7.51 2.17
N PRO A 53 1.88 8.43 2.97
CA PRO A 53 3.33 8.64 2.97
C PRO A 53 4.10 7.37 3.34
N SER A 54 3.67 6.65 4.37
CA SER A 54 4.35 5.43 4.83
C SER A 54 4.30 4.30 3.80
N LEU A 55 3.13 4.09 3.19
CA LEU A 55 2.96 3.08 2.15
C LEU A 55 3.77 3.42 0.89
N HIS A 56 3.77 4.69 0.51
CA HIS A 56 4.54 5.18 -0.64
C HIS A 56 6.05 5.05 -0.42
N THR A 57 6.56 5.48 0.74
CA THR A 57 7.97 5.33 1.10
C THR A 57 8.39 3.86 1.11
N LEU A 58 7.56 2.97 1.66
CA LEU A 58 7.82 1.54 1.67
C LEU A 58 7.94 0.98 0.25
N GLU A 59 7.01 1.33 -0.66
CA GLU A 59 7.02 0.91 -2.06
C GLU A 59 8.34 1.31 -2.75
N ILE A 60 8.74 2.57 -2.63
CA ILE A 60 9.99 3.09 -3.22
C ILE A 60 11.21 2.37 -2.64
N VAL A 61 11.31 2.29 -1.32
CA VAL A 61 12.49 1.71 -0.64
C VAL A 61 12.61 0.22 -0.95
N LEU A 62 11.50 -0.53 -0.91
CA LEU A 62 11.51 -1.96 -1.18
C LEU A 62 11.95 -2.26 -2.61
N ARG A 63 11.33 -1.58 -3.59
CA ARG A 63 11.70 -1.68 -5.01
C ARG A 63 13.17 -1.38 -5.23
N ASN A 64 13.63 -0.22 -4.75
CA ASN A 64 15.00 0.23 -4.98
C ASN A 64 15.99 -0.71 -4.31
N ARG A 65 15.65 -1.25 -3.13
CA ARG A 65 16.51 -2.20 -2.43
C ARG A 65 16.65 -3.52 -3.18
N ILE A 66 15.54 -4.08 -3.67
CA ILE A 66 15.57 -5.30 -4.50
C ILE A 66 16.39 -5.04 -5.77
N ASN A 67 16.11 -3.95 -6.48
CA ASN A 67 16.82 -3.61 -7.70
C ASN A 67 18.32 -3.44 -7.47
N ASN A 68 18.74 -2.69 -6.45
CA ASN A 68 20.16 -2.41 -6.22
C ASN A 68 20.96 -3.67 -5.90
N VAL A 69 20.38 -4.64 -5.19
CA VAL A 69 21.05 -5.91 -4.90
C VAL A 69 21.17 -6.75 -6.18
N LEU A 70 20.09 -6.88 -6.94
CA LEU A 70 20.09 -7.69 -8.16
C LEU A 70 20.91 -7.07 -9.29
N LEU A 71 20.97 -5.75 -9.36
CA LEU A 71 21.78 -5.01 -10.32
C LEU A 71 23.29 -5.28 -10.12
N VAL A 72 23.75 -5.35 -8.88
CA VAL A 72 25.16 -5.64 -8.56
C VAL A 72 25.54 -7.05 -9.00
N GLU A 73 24.65 -8.02 -8.76
CA GLU A 73 24.94 -9.45 -8.97
C GLU A 73 24.69 -9.88 -10.42
N HIS A 74 23.69 -9.29 -11.09
CA HIS A 74 23.23 -9.72 -12.40
C HIS A 74 23.40 -8.66 -13.50
N GLY A 75 23.76 -7.42 -13.18
CA GLY A 75 23.95 -6.33 -14.14
C GLY A 75 22.73 -5.42 -14.28
N ASN A 76 22.91 -4.31 -15.01
CA ASN A 76 21.90 -3.26 -15.15
C ASN A 76 20.60 -3.72 -15.86
N ASP A 77 20.70 -4.76 -16.67
CA ASP A 77 19.65 -5.33 -17.49
C ASP A 77 19.13 -6.66 -16.92
N TRP A 78 19.25 -6.91 -15.61
CA TRP A 78 18.87 -8.18 -14.96
C TRP A 78 17.41 -8.62 -15.20
N LEU A 79 16.52 -7.67 -15.52
CA LEU A 79 15.13 -7.94 -15.89
C LEU A 79 14.97 -8.46 -17.34
N CYS A 80 16.04 -8.40 -18.14
CA CYS A 80 16.02 -8.69 -19.58
C CYS A 80 17.13 -9.66 -20.02
N ASN A 81 18.21 -9.80 -19.25
CA ASN A 81 19.43 -10.52 -19.65
C ASN A 81 19.40 -12.05 -19.43
N GLU A 82 18.22 -12.62 -19.25
CA GLU A 82 17.95 -14.05 -19.04
C GLU A 82 18.63 -14.71 -17.83
N LYS A 83 19.53 -14.02 -17.10
CA LYS A 83 20.19 -14.54 -15.89
C LYS A 83 19.18 -14.89 -14.80
N ILE A 84 18.16 -14.06 -14.67
CA ILE A 84 16.94 -14.38 -13.93
C ILE A 84 15.86 -14.60 -14.99
N LYS A 85 15.52 -15.86 -15.21
CA LYS A 85 14.35 -16.19 -16.03
C LYS A 85 13.11 -15.66 -15.31
N LEU A 86 12.35 -14.79 -15.97
CA LEU A 86 11.08 -14.27 -15.46
C LEU A 86 9.94 -15.21 -15.85
N ASP A 87 8.96 -15.35 -14.96
CA ASP A 87 7.70 -16.02 -15.24
C ASP A 87 6.80 -15.10 -16.11
N SER A 88 5.78 -15.67 -16.76
CA SER A 88 5.03 -15.02 -17.86
C SER A 88 4.53 -13.62 -17.49
N TYR A 89 3.89 -13.48 -16.33
CA TYR A 89 3.37 -12.20 -15.85
C TYR A 89 4.44 -11.12 -15.69
N GLU A 90 5.59 -11.44 -15.09
CA GLU A 90 6.65 -10.45 -14.90
C GLU A 90 7.30 -10.09 -16.25
N HIS A 91 7.48 -11.08 -17.12
CA HIS A 91 8.04 -10.84 -18.44
C HIS A 91 7.16 -9.93 -19.29
N GLU A 92 5.85 -10.20 -19.34
CA GLU A 92 4.88 -9.36 -20.05
C GLU A 92 4.82 -7.94 -19.48
N THR A 93 4.83 -7.81 -18.15
CA THR A 93 4.82 -6.51 -17.47
C THR A 93 6.07 -5.70 -17.80
N VAL A 94 7.25 -6.30 -17.73
CA VAL A 94 8.53 -5.65 -18.08
C VAL A 94 8.52 -5.21 -19.54
N ASN A 95 8.09 -6.08 -20.47
CA ASN A 95 8.03 -5.76 -21.89
C ASN A 95 7.06 -4.61 -22.20
N ALA A 96 5.90 -4.57 -21.55
CA ALA A 96 4.93 -3.49 -21.71
C ALA A 96 5.49 -2.15 -21.22
N VAL A 97 6.14 -2.14 -20.06
CA VAL A 97 6.75 -0.92 -19.50
C VAL A 97 7.96 -0.48 -20.33
N LEU A 98 8.83 -1.40 -20.77
CA LEU A 98 9.96 -1.07 -21.63
C LEU A 98 9.54 -0.39 -22.93
N LYS A 99 8.47 -0.88 -23.56
CA LYS A 99 7.88 -0.24 -24.75
C LYS A 99 7.42 1.19 -24.44
N LYS A 100 6.74 1.39 -23.30
CA LYS A 100 6.32 2.74 -22.84
C LYS A 100 7.51 3.67 -22.58
N CYS A 101 8.63 3.12 -22.11
CA CYS A 101 9.85 3.87 -21.79
C CYS A 101 10.81 4.05 -22.97
N ASN A 102 10.42 3.73 -24.22
CA ASN A 102 11.31 3.74 -25.39
C ASN A 102 12.63 2.96 -25.16
N HIS A 103 12.55 1.81 -24.49
CA HIS A 103 13.70 0.97 -24.14
C HIS A 103 14.76 1.65 -23.24
N ASN A 104 14.39 2.73 -22.54
CA ASN A 104 15.26 3.34 -21.55
C ASN A 104 15.16 2.63 -20.19
N PHE A 105 16.16 1.80 -19.89
CA PHE A 105 16.24 1.01 -18.65
C PHE A 105 16.22 1.86 -17.37
N ASN A 106 16.68 3.12 -17.42
CA ASN A 106 16.69 4.00 -16.25
C ASN A 106 15.27 4.37 -15.80
N HIS A 107 14.28 4.28 -16.69
CA HIS A 107 12.87 4.55 -16.40
C HIS A 107 12.07 3.29 -16.10
N LEU A 108 12.63 2.10 -16.34
CA LEU A 108 11.93 0.83 -16.15
C LEU A 108 11.55 0.62 -14.67
N ILE A 109 12.52 0.75 -13.77
CA ILE A 109 12.33 0.44 -12.34
C ILE A 109 11.23 1.33 -11.72
N PRO A 110 11.24 2.67 -11.88
CA PRO A 110 10.20 3.54 -11.31
C PRO A 110 8.78 3.29 -11.84
N GLU A 111 8.64 2.81 -13.08
CA GLU A 111 7.34 2.57 -13.73
C GLU A 111 6.70 1.23 -13.32
N LEU A 112 7.48 0.30 -12.76
CA LEU A 112 6.97 -0.96 -12.22
C LEU A 112 6.26 -0.71 -10.88
N ASN A 113 4.95 -1.00 -10.86
CA ASN A 113 4.08 -0.83 -9.70
C ASN A 113 4.38 -1.84 -8.58
N PHE A 114 3.87 -1.59 -7.37
CA PHE A 114 4.01 -2.53 -6.24
C PHE A 114 3.58 -3.97 -6.56
N GLY A 115 2.57 -4.16 -7.41
CA GLY A 115 2.06 -5.47 -7.79
C GLY A 115 3.13 -6.36 -8.44
N PHE A 116 3.97 -5.77 -9.29
CA PHE A 116 5.14 -6.43 -9.88
C PHE A 116 6.16 -6.85 -8.81
N TRP A 117 6.54 -5.94 -7.91
CA TRP A 117 7.52 -6.27 -6.85
C TRP A 117 6.98 -7.31 -5.88
N LYS A 118 5.68 -7.26 -5.58
CA LYS A 118 4.96 -8.25 -4.78
C LYS A 118 4.94 -9.62 -5.45
N SER A 119 4.81 -9.69 -6.77
CA SER A 119 4.80 -10.98 -7.48
C SER A 119 6.18 -11.64 -7.48
N LEU A 120 7.26 -10.86 -7.60
CA LEU A 120 8.64 -11.34 -7.40
C LEU A 120 8.83 -11.96 -6.00
N ILE A 121 8.22 -11.38 -4.96
CA ILE A 121 8.29 -11.87 -3.58
C ILE A 121 7.43 -13.13 -3.36
N GLU A 122 6.20 -13.13 -3.88
CA GLU A 122 5.19 -14.14 -3.57
C GLU A 122 5.42 -15.46 -4.30
N LYS A 123 5.81 -15.42 -5.57
CA LYS A 123 5.95 -16.63 -6.38
C LYS A 123 7.08 -17.51 -5.85
N LYS A 124 6.78 -18.79 -5.63
CA LYS A 124 7.79 -19.81 -5.26
C LYS A 124 8.88 -19.96 -6.33
N TYR A 125 8.54 -19.64 -7.58
CA TYR A 125 9.45 -19.64 -8.72
C TYR A 125 10.75 -18.86 -8.46
N TYR A 126 10.65 -17.69 -7.81
CA TYR A 126 11.81 -16.84 -7.51
C TYR A 126 12.53 -17.22 -6.20
N GLU A 127 12.10 -18.28 -5.50
CA GLU A 127 12.69 -18.64 -4.22
C GLU A 127 14.16 -19.02 -4.34
N ILE A 128 14.52 -19.79 -5.38
CA ILE A 128 15.89 -20.26 -5.58
C ILE A 128 16.75 -19.20 -6.26
N THR A 129 16.19 -18.45 -7.21
CA THR A 129 16.94 -17.50 -8.05
C THR A 129 17.15 -16.14 -7.39
N ILE A 130 16.18 -15.67 -6.59
CA ILE A 130 16.24 -14.34 -5.95
C ILE A 130 16.35 -14.47 -4.44
N TRP A 131 15.42 -15.18 -3.80
CA TRP A 131 15.26 -15.05 -2.35
C TRP A 131 16.29 -15.82 -1.53
N ARG A 132 16.60 -17.07 -1.87
CA ARG A 132 17.63 -17.83 -1.14
C ARG A 132 19.01 -17.17 -1.19
N PRO A 133 19.50 -16.67 -2.35
CA PRO A 133 20.83 -16.05 -2.42
C PRO A 133 20.86 -14.64 -1.83
N PHE A 134 19.79 -13.86 -2.02
CA PHE A 134 19.85 -12.41 -1.79
C PHE A 134 18.96 -11.88 -0.66
N CYS A 135 18.12 -12.70 -0.01
CA CYS A 135 17.20 -12.22 1.05
C CYS A 135 17.94 -11.45 2.16
N LYS A 136 19.10 -11.96 2.63
CA LYS A 136 19.91 -11.27 3.66
C LYS A 136 20.48 -9.94 3.15
N GLN A 137 20.83 -9.86 1.88
CA GLN A 137 21.32 -8.61 1.28
C GLN A 137 20.17 -7.60 1.13
N ILE A 138 19.01 -8.04 0.64
CA ILE A 138 17.82 -7.20 0.48
C ILE A 138 17.38 -6.67 1.85
N PHE A 139 17.24 -7.54 2.85
CA PHE A 139 16.86 -7.19 4.22
C PHE A 139 18.06 -7.13 5.17
N LYS A 140 19.03 -6.27 4.86
CA LYS A 140 20.33 -6.16 5.56
C LYS A 140 20.26 -6.11 7.09
N TYR A 141 19.26 -5.43 7.63
CA TYR A 141 19.10 -5.20 9.07
C TYR A 141 18.11 -6.17 9.74
N ALA A 142 17.48 -7.06 8.98
CA ALA A 142 16.59 -8.07 9.56
C ALA A 142 17.42 -9.14 10.26
N LYS A 143 16.95 -9.57 11.43
CA LYS A 143 17.56 -10.65 12.19
C LYS A 143 17.38 -11.98 11.45
N SER A 144 18.25 -12.95 11.70
CA SER A 144 18.23 -14.23 10.98
C SER A 144 16.88 -14.95 11.03
N TYR A 145 16.14 -14.84 12.15
CA TYR A 145 14.80 -15.43 12.28
C TYR A 145 13.72 -14.69 11.48
N GLU A 146 13.97 -13.45 11.04
CA GLU A 146 13.06 -12.62 10.25
C GLU A 146 13.29 -12.80 8.74
N LEU A 147 14.45 -13.35 8.33
CA LEU A 147 14.85 -13.56 6.94
C LEU A 147 14.17 -14.77 6.26
N ASN A 148 13.16 -15.35 6.90
CA ASN A 148 12.39 -16.43 6.32
C ASN A 148 11.39 -15.89 5.28
N ILE A 149 11.65 -16.14 3.99
CA ILE A 149 10.78 -15.69 2.91
C ILE A 149 9.32 -16.16 3.07
N LYS A 150 9.10 -17.33 3.68
CA LYS A 150 7.74 -17.84 3.97
C LYS A 150 6.98 -16.97 4.97
N GLN A 151 7.68 -16.26 5.86
CA GLN A 151 7.09 -15.29 6.78
C GLN A 151 7.00 -13.87 6.20
N ILE A 152 7.87 -13.53 5.25
CA ILE A 152 7.85 -12.22 4.56
C ILE A 152 6.67 -12.13 3.58
N ARG A 153 6.41 -13.20 2.82
CA ARG A 153 5.30 -13.28 1.85
C ARG A 153 3.94 -12.84 2.40
N PRO A 154 3.44 -13.36 3.54
CA PRO A 154 2.16 -12.92 4.08
C PRO A 154 2.17 -11.45 4.51
N LYS A 155 3.28 -10.92 5.07
CA LYS A 155 3.40 -9.50 5.42
C LYS A 155 3.28 -8.60 4.19
N ILE A 156 4.00 -8.93 3.13
CA ILE A 156 3.95 -8.20 1.85
C ILE A 156 2.56 -8.28 1.22
N LYS A 157 1.88 -9.42 1.32
CA LYS A 157 0.49 -9.57 0.87
C LYS A 157 -0.47 -8.65 1.64
N SER A 158 -0.33 -8.57 2.97
CA SER A 158 -1.13 -7.65 3.80
C SER A 158 -0.85 -6.19 3.48
N ILE A 159 0.42 -5.83 3.25
CA ILE A 159 0.84 -4.48 2.86
C ILE A 159 0.26 -4.11 1.50
N HIS A 160 0.37 -4.99 0.50
CA HIS A 160 -0.21 -4.78 -0.83
C HIS A 160 -1.73 -4.60 -0.76
N TRP A 161 -2.41 -5.41 0.05
CA TRP A 161 -3.85 -5.31 0.28
C TRP A 161 -4.23 -3.96 0.90
N LEU A 162 -3.50 -3.50 1.91
CA LEU A 162 -3.74 -2.21 2.56
C LEU A 162 -3.45 -1.06 1.60
N ARG A 163 -2.33 -1.14 0.89
CA ARG A 163 -1.91 -0.17 -0.12
C ARG A 163 -2.98 0.01 -1.19
N ASN A 164 -3.45 -1.07 -1.81
CA ASN A 164 -4.45 -0.94 -2.88
C ASN A 164 -5.73 -0.29 -2.37
N ARG A 165 -6.21 -0.71 -1.20
CA ARG A 165 -7.38 -0.06 -0.57
C ARG A 165 -7.15 1.42 -0.30
N ASN A 166 -5.99 1.77 0.25
CA ASN A 166 -5.62 3.14 0.54
C ASN A 166 -5.65 4.03 -0.72
N PHE A 167 -5.02 3.57 -1.80
CA PHE A 167 -4.91 4.30 -3.06
C PHE A 167 -6.24 4.37 -3.83
N HIS A 168 -7.17 3.45 -3.58
CA HIS A 168 -8.54 3.50 -4.12
C HIS A 168 -9.54 4.18 -3.18
N HIS A 169 -9.09 4.71 -2.04
CA HIS A 169 -9.94 5.26 -0.97
C HIS A 169 -11.07 4.30 -0.56
N GLU A 170 -10.77 3.00 -0.55
CA GLU A 170 -11.68 1.97 -0.07
C GLU A 170 -11.89 2.07 1.45
N PRO A 171 -12.93 1.41 1.98
CA PRO A 171 -13.23 1.33 3.40
C PRO A 171 -12.20 0.75 4.37
N ILE A 172 -11.06 1.41 4.59
CA ILE A 172 -10.02 0.89 5.48
C ILE A 172 -10.37 0.96 6.97
N TRP A 173 -11.24 1.90 7.39
CA TRP A 173 -11.66 2.04 8.81
C TRP A 173 -12.22 0.75 9.41
N ASN A 174 -12.96 -0.02 8.59
CA ASN A 174 -13.63 -1.25 9.02
C ASN A 174 -12.63 -2.36 9.40
N TYR A 175 -11.42 -2.31 8.85
CA TYR A 175 -10.42 -3.36 9.03
C TYR A 175 -9.42 -3.05 10.14
N LEU A 176 -9.32 -1.78 10.54
CA LEU A 176 -8.40 -1.35 11.58
C LEU A 176 -8.90 -1.64 13.00
N GLN A 177 -10.13 -2.17 13.16
CA GLN A 177 -10.78 -2.44 14.46
C GLN A 177 -10.47 -1.31 15.46
N LEU A 178 -10.76 -0.06 15.08
CA LEU A 178 -10.37 1.13 15.86
C LEU A 178 -10.86 1.06 17.31
N ASP A 179 -11.92 0.29 17.59
CA ASP A 179 -12.42 -0.01 18.93
C ASP A 179 -11.40 -0.75 19.84
N ASN A 180 -10.57 -1.64 19.28
CA ASN A 180 -9.52 -2.34 20.03
C ASN A 180 -8.27 -1.47 20.24
N ILE A 181 -8.01 -0.53 19.34
CA ILE A 181 -6.90 0.43 19.49
C ILE A 181 -7.23 1.46 20.58
N HIS A 182 -8.50 1.90 20.68
CA HIS A 182 -8.98 2.78 21.76
C HIS A 182 -8.96 2.13 23.15
N ARG A 183 -9.18 0.81 23.29
CA ARG A 183 -9.12 0.10 24.58
C ARG A 183 -7.70 -0.18 25.06
N THR A 184 -6.77 -0.40 24.14
CA THR A 184 -5.38 -0.75 24.48
C THR A 184 -4.52 0.51 24.70
N TYR A 185 -4.92 1.64 24.09
CA TYR A 185 -4.31 2.95 24.31
C TYR A 185 -5.42 3.98 24.47
N PRO A 186 -5.85 4.30 25.72
CA PRO A 186 -6.88 5.30 25.96
C PRO A 186 -6.45 6.62 25.32
N THR A 187 -7.36 7.15 24.51
CA THR A 187 -7.14 8.25 23.58
C THR A 187 -6.96 9.60 24.24
N ASN A 188 -5.78 9.80 24.82
CA ASN A 188 -5.25 11.13 25.08
C ASN A 188 -3.99 11.46 24.25
N ASN A 189 -3.36 10.51 23.53
CA ASN A 189 -2.03 10.77 22.96
C ASN A 189 -1.79 10.45 21.47
N ILE A 190 -2.77 9.98 20.69
CA ILE A 190 -2.52 9.70 19.26
C ILE A 190 -3.00 10.83 18.34
N CYS A 191 -4.02 11.61 18.73
CA CYS A 191 -4.44 12.80 17.97
C CYS A 191 -3.81 14.11 18.48
N ALA A 192 -3.37 14.19 19.74
CA ALA A 192 -2.78 15.41 20.31
C ALA A 192 -1.28 15.60 19.99
N THR A 193 -0.54 14.51 19.72
CA THR A 193 0.93 14.59 19.57
C THR A 193 1.39 15.08 18.19
N LYS A 194 0.47 15.27 17.23
CA LYS A 194 0.81 15.89 15.92
C LYS A 194 0.29 17.32 15.73
N LEU A 195 -0.47 17.87 16.68
CA LEU A 195 -0.87 19.29 16.68
C LEU A 195 0.03 20.19 17.52
N LYS A 196 0.98 19.65 18.31
CA LYS A 196 1.99 20.44 19.07
C LYS A 196 3.35 20.57 18.38
N LEU A 197 3.51 20.07 17.15
CA LEU A 197 4.76 20.17 16.38
C LEU A 197 4.63 21.09 15.14
N ILE A 198 3.54 21.86 15.05
CA ILE A 198 3.34 22.89 14.00
C ILE A 198 3.14 24.29 14.63
N GLU A 199 3.14 24.39 15.96
CA GLU A 199 3.24 25.67 16.68
C GLU A 199 4.38 25.56 17.71
N ASN A 200 5.62 25.62 17.19
CA ASN A 200 6.83 26.21 17.77
C ASN A 200 8.00 25.98 16.81
#